data_AF-A0A258GJK7-F1
#
_entry.id   AF-A0A258GJK7-F1
#
_cell.length_a   1.000
_cell.length_b   1.000
_cell.length_c   1.000
_cell.angle_alpha   90.00
_cell.angle_beta   90.00
_cell.angle_gamma   90.00
#
_symmetry.space_group_name_H-M   'P 1'
#
loop_
_entity.id
_entity.type
_entity.pdbx_description
1 polymer ?
#
loop_
_entity_poly.entity_id
_entity_poly.type
_entity_poly.pdbx_seq_one_letter_code
_entity_poly.pdbx_strand_id
1 'polypeptide(L)'
;MVKFYVEALALRSLSPIQLTSTQQMILTGVGKAQIKLSAGQQGNRKYNLEGGVKGGTGIRYFALSYPDKQAVTERFKAAGLAAPTFVDQGNGTQAALVTDPGGFPIQIVIRPGAKDGSNDGVGVGISVSDLEKSRAFYREFVGLDELAPVTDKLLGLITVWLNDPDGVTNYYAQVGPNSRTAQGRN
;
A
#
# COMPACT_ATOMS: atom_id res chain seq x y z
N MET A 1 6.71 -6.29 14.06
CA MET A 1 5.49 -5.54 13.70
C MET A 1 5.42 -4.18 14.37
N VAL A 2 5.40 -4.06 15.71
CA VAL A 2 5.30 -2.75 16.40
C VAL A 2 6.41 -1.77 16.00
N LYS A 3 7.70 -2.15 16.10
CA LYS A 3 8.82 -1.29 15.67
C LYS A 3 8.67 -0.72 14.26
N PHE A 4 8.15 -1.52 13.35
CA PHE A 4 7.99 -1.11 11.96
C PHE A 4 6.79 -0.18 11.78
N TYR A 5 5.60 -0.61 12.19
CA TYR A 5 4.38 0.16 11.94
C TYR A 5 4.21 1.35 12.89
N VAL A 6 4.56 1.20 14.16
CA VAL A 6 4.35 2.24 15.18
C VAL A 6 5.55 3.18 15.27
N GLU A 7 6.76 2.65 15.41
CA GLU A 7 7.94 3.50 15.62
C GLU A 7 8.45 4.09 14.30
N ALA A 8 8.70 3.26 13.29
CA ALA A 8 9.28 3.72 12.02
C ALA A 8 8.28 4.45 11.11
N LEU A 9 7.06 3.92 10.98
CA LEU A 9 6.00 4.51 10.17
C LEU A 9 5.08 5.48 10.93
N ALA A 10 5.34 5.70 12.23
CA ALA A 10 4.57 6.61 13.09
C ALA A 10 3.06 6.34 13.14
N LEU A 11 2.61 5.09 12.93
CA LEU A 11 1.20 4.75 13.04
C LEU A 11 0.78 4.61 14.50
N ARG A 12 -0.49 4.91 14.78
CA ARG A 12 -1.01 4.82 16.15
C ARG A 12 -1.29 3.37 16.52
N SER A 13 -0.63 2.85 17.55
CA SER A 13 -0.99 1.55 18.11
C SER A 13 -2.41 1.55 18.66
N LEU A 14 -3.20 0.53 18.35
CA LEU A 14 -4.53 0.30 18.91
C LEU A 14 -4.54 -1.02 19.70
N SER A 15 -5.49 -1.20 20.61
CA SER A 15 -5.62 -2.44 21.37
C SER A 15 -5.81 -3.63 20.43
N PRO A 16 -4.93 -4.65 20.47
CA PRO A 16 -5.09 -5.81 19.60
C PRO A 16 -6.32 -6.63 19.99
N ILE A 17 -6.85 -7.39 19.03
CA ILE A 17 -7.96 -8.32 19.26
C ILE A 17 -7.41 -9.74 19.28
N GLN A 18 -7.58 -10.46 20.39
CA GLN A 18 -7.25 -11.87 20.44
C GLN A 18 -8.33 -12.68 19.71
N LEU A 19 -7.93 -13.49 18.71
CA LEU A 19 -8.85 -14.31 17.93
C LEU A 19 -8.90 -15.75 18.43
N THR A 20 -7.74 -16.33 18.77
CA THR A 20 -7.59 -17.66 19.37
C THR A 20 -6.43 -17.67 20.36
N SER A 21 -6.07 -18.80 20.96
CA SER A 21 -4.88 -18.90 21.83
C SER A 21 -3.55 -18.58 21.12
N THR A 22 -3.51 -18.69 19.77
CA THR A 22 -2.28 -18.44 18.99
C THR A 22 -2.45 -17.36 17.93
N GLN A 23 -3.65 -16.82 17.73
CA GLN A 23 -3.95 -15.81 16.70
C GLN A 23 -4.39 -14.49 17.32
N GLN A 24 -3.82 -13.42 16.81
CA GLN A 24 -4.13 -12.06 17.23
C GLN A 24 -4.22 -11.15 16.03
N MET A 25 -5.17 -10.23 16.05
CA MET A 25 -5.26 -9.12 15.12
C MET A 25 -4.53 -7.92 15.72
N ILE A 26 -3.42 -7.54 15.09
CA ILE A 26 -2.69 -6.31 15.42
C ILE A 26 -3.39 -5.16 14.68
N LEU A 27 -3.74 -4.12 15.41
CA LEU A 27 -4.46 -2.96 14.89
C LEU A 27 -3.57 -1.72 14.98
N THR A 28 -3.42 -1.01 13.86
CA THR A 28 -2.74 0.29 13.83
C THR A 28 -3.61 1.32 13.12
N GLY A 29 -3.84 2.46 13.76
CA GLY A 29 -4.61 3.57 13.21
C GLY A 29 -3.75 4.51 12.36
N VAL A 30 -4.37 5.03 11.29
CA VAL A 30 -3.82 6.04 10.38
C VAL A 30 -4.95 7.00 9.98
N GLY A 31 -4.90 8.22 10.51
CA GLY A 31 -6.05 9.13 10.52
C GLY A 31 -7.28 8.47 11.14
N LYS A 32 -8.37 8.44 10.38
CA LYS A 32 -9.61 7.73 10.73
C LYS A 32 -9.63 6.26 10.27
N ALA A 33 -8.65 5.81 9.50
CA ALA A 33 -8.54 4.46 8.99
C ALA A 33 -7.71 3.54 9.92
N GLN A 34 -7.74 2.24 9.65
CA GLN A 34 -6.96 1.23 10.37
C GLN A 34 -6.33 0.25 9.40
N ILE A 35 -5.06 -0.08 9.63
CA ILE A 35 -4.41 -1.25 9.05
C ILE A 35 -4.54 -2.40 10.07
N LYS A 36 -5.06 -3.53 9.61
CA LYS A 36 -5.30 -4.71 10.44
C LYS A 36 -4.42 -5.85 9.95
N LEU A 37 -3.55 -6.36 10.81
CA LEU A 37 -2.59 -7.40 10.48
C LEU A 37 -2.95 -8.66 11.27
N SER A 38 -3.17 -9.77 10.57
CA SER A 38 -3.42 -11.06 11.22
C SER A 38 -2.10 -11.72 11.56
N ALA A 39 -1.79 -11.84 12.85
CA ALA A 39 -0.61 -12.52 13.37
C ALA A 39 -0.96 -13.93 13.87
N GLY A 40 -0.03 -14.87 13.70
CA GLY A 40 -0.18 -16.24 14.21
C GLY A 40 -1.10 -17.14 13.38
N GLN A 41 -1.29 -16.83 12.10
CA GLN A 41 -2.07 -17.66 11.18
C GLN A 41 -1.60 -19.12 11.24
N GLN A 42 -2.55 -20.03 11.45
CA GLN A 42 -2.26 -21.46 11.62
C GLN A 42 -2.21 -22.17 10.26
N GLY A 43 -1.35 -23.18 10.14
CA GLY A 43 -1.16 -24.00 8.94
C GLY A 43 -0.15 -23.43 7.94
N ASN A 44 -0.05 -24.06 6.75
CA ASN A 44 0.95 -23.74 5.74
C ASN A 44 0.51 -22.67 4.73
N ARG A 45 -0.58 -21.95 4.99
CA ARG A 45 -1.08 -20.91 4.09
C ARG A 45 -0.17 -19.68 4.18
N LYS A 46 0.72 -19.54 3.20
CA LYS A 46 1.50 -18.32 2.98
C LYS A 46 0.79 -17.45 1.94
N TYR A 47 0.81 -16.14 2.12
CA TYR A 47 0.45 -15.22 1.06
C TYR A 47 1.41 -15.42 -0.12
N ASN A 48 0.87 -15.59 -1.32
CA ASN A 48 1.72 -15.65 -2.52
C ASN A 48 2.16 -14.23 -2.90
N LEU A 49 3.36 -13.88 -2.47
CA LEU A 49 4.04 -12.62 -2.78
C LEU A 49 5.08 -12.76 -3.91
N GLU A 50 5.10 -13.90 -4.61
CA GLU A 50 5.98 -14.09 -5.77
C GLU A 50 5.75 -13.00 -6.82
N GLY A 51 6.84 -12.49 -7.40
CA GLY A 51 6.81 -11.35 -8.31
C GLY A 51 6.60 -9.98 -7.63
N GLY A 52 6.48 -9.94 -6.30
CA GLY A 52 6.39 -8.71 -5.51
C GLY A 52 5.24 -7.82 -5.95
N VAL A 53 5.52 -6.52 -6.10
CA VAL A 53 4.53 -5.51 -6.50
C VAL A 53 3.95 -5.71 -7.91
N LYS A 54 4.59 -6.54 -8.75
CA LYS A 54 4.17 -6.84 -10.13
C LYS A 54 3.61 -8.26 -10.31
N GLY A 55 3.67 -9.10 -9.29
CA GLY A 55 3.26 -10.49 -9.40
C GLY A 55 1.77 -10.66 -9.13
N GLY A 56 1.16 -11.72 -9.68
CA GLY A 56 -0.17 -12.28 -9.37
C GLY A 56 -1.37 -11.31 -9.20
N THR A 57 -2.54 -11.85 -8.82
CA THR A 57 -3.76 -11.08 -8.54
C THR A 57 -3.94 -10.84 -7.04
N GLY A 58 -4.56 -9.74 -6.64
CA GLY A 58 -4.83 -9.39 -5.24
C GLY A 58 -4.00 -8.22 -4.72
N ILE A 59 -3.98 -8.03 -3.40
CA ILE A 59 -3.21 -6.98 -2.73
C ILE A 59 -1.72 -7.28 -2.84
N ARG A 60 -0.94 -6.28 -3.28
CA ARG A 60 0.50 -6.40 -3.55
C ARG A 60 1.38 -5.48 -2.73
N TYR A 61 0.85 -4.34 -2.30
CA TYR A 61 1.54 -3.43 -1.39
C TYR A 61 0.54 -2.50 -0.71
N PHE A 62 0.96 -1.85 0.38
CA PHE A 62 0.29 -0.64 0.87
C PHE A 62 1.15 0.59 0.55
N ALA A 63 0.49 1.71 0.29
CA ALA A 63 1.12 3.01 0.17
C ALA A 63 0.79 3.86 1.39
N LEU A 64 1.79 4.55 1.94
CA LEU A 64 1.67 5.49 3.05
C LEU A 64 2.33 6.81 2.68
N SER A 65 1.57 7.90 2.72
CA SER A 65 2.08 9.23 2.37
C SER A 65 2.50 10.02 3.60
N TYR A 66 3.59 10.77 3.47
CA TYR A 66 4.18 11.57 4.53
C TYR A 66 4.56 12.96 4.01
N PRO A 67 4.58 13.99 4.89
CA PRO A 67 4.98 15.34 4.51
C PRO A 67 6.48 15.47 4.25
N ASP A 68 7.30 14.66 4.94
CA ASP A 68 8.73 14.89 5.02
C ASP A 68 9.54 13.59 5.00
N LYS A 69 10.55 13.54 4.13
CA LYS A 69 11.44 12.39 3.97
C LYS A 69 12.44 12.27 5.12
N GLN A 70 12.87 13.39 5.71
CA GLN A 70 13.89 13.39 6.75
C GLN A 70 13.32 12.78 8.02
N ALA A 71 12.13 13.20 8.44
CA ALA A 71 11.39 12.63 9.57
C ALA A 71 11.21 11.11 9.42
N VAL A 72 10.77 10.63 8.25
CA VAL A 72 10.63 9.18 8.01
C VAL A 72 11.98 8.47 8.11
N THR A 73 13.02 9.03 7.49
CA THR A 73 14.37 8.45 7.52
C THR A 73 14.92 8.33 8.93
N GLU A 74 14.75 9.38 9.75
CA GLU A 74 15.19 9.41 11.14
C GLU A 74 14.44 8.40 12.00
N ARG A 75 13.13 8.26 11.82
CA ARG A 75 12.33 7.24 12.53
C ARG A 75 12.77 5.82 12.21
N PHE A 76 13.04 5.52 10.93
CA PHE A 76 13.58 4.21 10.55
C PHE A 76 14.91 3.94 11.25
N LYS A 77 15.84 4.91 11.25
CA LYS A 77 17.12 4.78 11.95
C LYS A 77 16.95 4.60 13.46
N ALA A 78 16.08 5.40 14.09
CA ALA A 78 15.79 5.32 15.52
C ALA A 78 15.16 3.98 15.93
N ALA A 79 14.34 3.38 15.06
CA ALA A 79 13.79 2.05 15.23
C ALA A 79 14.81 0.91 14.98
N GLY A 80 16.05 1.24 14.58
CA GLY A 80 17.10 0.29 14.24
C GLY A 80 16.89 -0.39 12.88
N LEU A 81 16.16 0.25 11.97
CA LEU A 81 15.87 -0.24 10.62
C LEU A 81 16.72 0.51 9.57
N ALA A 82 16.87 -0.11 8.40
CA ALA A 82 17.52 0.54 7.27
C ALA A 82 16.72 1.77 6.82
N ALA A 83 17.42 2.88 6.58
CA ALA A 83 16.81 4.09 6.05
C ALA A 83 16.19 3.83 4.66
N PRO A 84 14.95 4.29 4.39
CA PRO A 84 14.35 4.16 3.06
C PRO A 84 15.16 4.94 2.01
N THR A 85 15.30 4.36 0.82
CA THR A 85 15.95 5.03 -0.32
C THR A 85 14.88 5.62 -1.23
N PHE A 86 14.83 6.94 -1.32
CA PHE A 86 13.81 7.67 -2.07
C PHE A 86 14.21 7.92 -3.53
N VAL A 87 13.27 7.66 -4.43
CA VAL A 87 13.34 7.93 -5.87
C VAL A 87 12.40 9.09 -6.19
N ASP A 88 12.90 10.11 -6.88
CA ASP A 88 12.08 11.20 -7.42
C ASP A 88 11.12 10.67 -8.49
N GLN A 89 9.83 10.93 -8.32
CA GLN A 89 8.78 10.53 -9.26
C GLN A 89 8.64 11.52 -10.42
N GLY A 90 9.20 12.74 -10.32
CA GLY A 90 9.13 13.79 -11.34
C GLY A 90 7.80 14.52 -11.44
N ASN A 91 6.91 14.32 -10.46
CA ASN A 91 5.63 15.00 -10.31
C ASN A 91 5.56 15.79 -8.98
N GLY A 92 6.72 16.16 -8.43
CA GLY A 92 6.83 16.79 -7.12
C GLY A 92 6.71 15.83 -5.93
N THR A 93 6.60 14.53 -6.17
CA THR A 93 6.64 13.49 -5.12
C THR A 93 7.92 12.68 -5.16
N GLN A 94 8.27 12.09 -4.02
CA GLN A 94 9.36 11.10 -3.92
C GLN A 94 8.79 9.81 -3.33
N ALA A 95 9.31 8.65 -3.70
CA ALA A 95 8.83 7.39 -3.15
C ALA A 95 9.99 6.46 -2.77
N ALA A 96 9.80 5.68 -1.71
CA ALA A 96 10.68 4.59 -1.32
C ALA A 96 9.87 3.30 -1.18
N LEU A 97 10.47 2.15 -1.46
CA LEU A 97 9.87 0.85 -1.20
C LEU A 97 10.62 0.20 -0.05
N VAL A 98 9.89 -0.19 0.99
CA VAL A 98 10.41 -0.97 2.10
C VAL A 98 9.60 -2.25 2.25
N THR A 99 10.11 -3.19 3.04
CA THR A 99 9.42 -4.45 3.32
C THR A 99 9.16 -4.54 4.82
N ASP A 100 7.92 -4.86 5.18
CA ASP A 100 7.56 -5.06 6.58
C ASP A 100 8.17 -6.38 7.12
N PRO A 101 8.14 -6.63 8.44
CA PRO A 101 8.67 -7.85 9.02
C PRO A 101 7.99 -9.15 8.55
N GLY A 102 6.82 -9.06 7.94
CA GLY A 102 6.10 -10.19 7.34
C GLY A 102 6.44 -10.43 5.86
N GLY A 103 7.33 -9.63 5.27
CA GLY A 103 7.68 -9.72 3.86
C GLY A 103 6.76 -8.92 2.93
N PHE A 104 5.79 -8.18 3.48
CA PHE A 104 4.81 -7.43 2.70
C PHE A 104 5.38 -6.06 2.26
N PRO A 105 5.28 -5.67 0.99
CA PRO A 105 5.82 -4.40 0.53
C PRO A 105 5.00 -3.19 1.02
N ILE A 106 5.71 -2.16 1.49
CA ILE A 106 5.15 -0.86 1.87
C ILE A 106 5.84 0.21 1.05
N GLN A 107 5.07 0.91 0.24
CA GLN A 107 5.51 2.10 -0.45
C GLN A 107 5.33 3.32 0.46
N ILE A 108 6.39 4.08 0.65
CA ILE A 108 6.39 5.35 1.36
C ILE A 108 6.42 6.45 0.31
N VAL A 109 5.43 7.35 0.32
CA VAL A 109 5.33 8.45 -0.63
C VAL A 109 5.50 9.78 0.10
N ILE A 110 6.41 10.62 -0.35
CA ILE A 110 6.58 11.98 0.13
C ILE A 110 5.85 12.89 -0.84
N ARG A 111 4.80 13.57 -0.37
CA ARG A 111 3.91 14.37 -1.21
C ARG A 111 3.67 15.75 -0.58
N PRO A 112 3.73 16.84 -1.36
CA PRO A 112 3.32 18.16 -0.90
C PRO A 112 1.89 18.16 -0.33
N GLY A 113 1.73 18.74 0.86
CA GLY A 113 0.43 18.86 1.53
C GLY A 113 -0.05 17.58 2.24
N ALA A 114 0.68 16.45 2.16
CA ALA A 114 0.38 15.28 2.98
C ALA A 114 0.51 15.63 4.46
N LYS A 115 -0.29 14.97 5.30
CA LYS A 115 -0.20 15.10 6.75
C LYS A 115 0.32 13.80 7.35
N ASP A 116 1.20 13.94 8.33
CA ASP A 116 1.71 12.76 9.03
C ASP A 116 0.59 12.06 9.80
N GLY A 117 0.57 10.72 9.76
CA GLY A 117 -0.43 9.91 10.45
C GLY A 117 -1.89 10.16 10.04
N SER A 118 -2.14 10.64 8.82
CA SER A 118 -3.47 11.00 8.31
C SER A 118 -4.02 9.99 7.28
N ASN A 119 -5.35 9.96 7.11
CA ASN A 119 -6.02 9.03 6.18
C ASN A 119 -5.89 9.43 4.71
N ASP A 120 -5.53 10.69 4.42
CA ASP A 120 -5.18 11.17 3.08
C ASP A 120 -3.87 10.55 2.52
N GLY A 121 -3.20 9.74 3.33
CA GLY A 121 -1.96 9.08 2.98
C GLY A 121 -2.05 7.57 2.75
N VAL A 122 -3.20 6.91 2.90
CA VAL A 122 -3.27 5.45 2.77
C VAL A 122 -3.63 5.04 1.34
N GLY A 123 -3.02 3.96 0.86
CA GLY A 123 -3.44 3.34 -0.39
C GLY A 123 -3.17 1.84 -0.44
N VAL A 124 -3.92 1.14 -1.29
CA VAL A 124 -3.78 -0.30 -1.50
C VAL A 124 -3.45 -0.58 -2.96
N GLY A 125 -2.28 -1.20 -3.17
CA GLY A 125 -1.84 -1.69 -4.46
C GLY A 125 -2.52 -2.99 -4.81
N ILE A 126 -3.43 -2.99 -5.79
CA ILE A 126 -4.14 -4.20 -6.23
C ILE A 126 -3.81 -4.52 -7.68
N SER A 127 -3.34 -5.74 -7.91
CA SER A 127 -3.22 -6.31 -9.24
C SER A 127 -4.47 -7.11 -9.60
N VAL A 128 -4.99 -6.90 -10.80
CA VAL A 128 -6.23 -7.51 -11.30
C VAL A 128 -5.98 -8.29 -12.58
N SER A 129 -6.82 -9.29 -12.86
CA SER A 129 -6.73 -10.10 -14.07
C SER A 129 -7.26 -9.40 -15.32
N ASP A 130 -8.23 -8.49 -15.14
CA ASP A 130 -8.89 -7.72 -16.19
C ASP A 130 -9.11 -6.30 -15.68
N LEU A 131 -8.33 -5.35 -16.22
CA LEU A 131 -8.30 -3.97 -15.72
C LEU A 131 -9.58 -3.22 -16.07
N GLU A 132 -10.09 -3.39 -17.29
CA GLU A 132 -11.27 -2.67 -17.77
C GLU A 132 -12.50 -3.09 -16.98
N LYS A 133 -12.71 -4.41 -16.80
CA LYS A 133 -13.83 -4.91 -15.99
C LYS A 133 -13.74 -4.48 -14.52
N SER A 134 -12.53 -4.48 -13.95
CA SER A 134 -12.34 -4.05 -12.57
C SER A 134 -12.64 -2.55 -12.41
N ARG A 135 -12.17 -1.71 -13.33
CA ARG A 135 -12.45 -0.26 -13.34
C ARG A 135 -13.94 0.02 -13.51
N ALA A 136 -14.61 -0.66 -14.43
CA ALA A 136 -16.06 -0.55 -14.61
C ALA A 136 -16.81 -0.90 -13.31
N PHE A 137 -16.47 -2.03 -12.68
CA PHE A 137 -17.08 -2.43 -11.40
C PHE A 137 -16.92 -1.37 -10.31
N TYR A 138 -15.72 -0.85 -10.09
CA TYR A 138 -15.49 0.15 -9.04
C TYR A 138 -16.15 1.50 -9.34
N ARG A 139 -16.24 1.92 -10.59
CA ARG A 139 -16.91 3.18 -10.94
C ARG A 139 -18.43 3.06 -10.94
N GLU A 140 -18.96 2.01 -11.57
CA GLU A 140 -20.39 1.90 -11.89
C GLU A 140 -21.20 1.22 -10.80
N PHE A 141 -20.62 0.20 -10.14
CA PHE A 141 -21.31 -0.51 -9.06
C PHE A 141 -20.94 0.05 -7.68
N VAL A 142 -19.65 0.27 -7.41
CA VAL A 142 -19.21 0.81 -6.11
C VAL A 142 -19.41 2.33 -6.04
N GLY A 143 -19.34 3.04 -7.17
CA GLY A 143 -19.55 4.49 -7.22
C GLY A 143 -18.29 5.32 -6.93
N LEU A 144 -17.10 4.75 -7.14
CA LEU A 144 -15.83 5.45 -6.91
C LEU A 144 -15.45 6.34 -8.09
N ASP A 145 -14.90 7.51 -7.78
CA ASP A 145 -14.45 8.49 -8.77
C ASP A 145 -13.06 8.14 -9.28
N GLU A 146 -12.94 7.92 -10.58
CA GLU A 146 -11.66 7.66 -11.21
C GLU A 146 -10.92 8.95 -11.61
N LEU A 147 -9.63 8.99 -11.34
CA LEU A 147 -8.68 10.05 -11.63
C LEU A 147 -7.73 9.60 -12.74
N ALA A 148 -6.99 10.58 -13.25
CA ALA A 148 -5.99 10.37 -14.27
C ALA A 148 -4.92 9.33 -13.85
N PRO A 149 -4.47 8.48 -14.79
CA PRO A 149 -3.35 7.58 -14.55
C PRO A 149 -2.06 8.31 -14.17
N VAL A 150 -1.29 7.72 -13.26
CA VAL A 150 0.02 8.19 -12.80
C VAL A 150 1.06 7.09 -12.99
N THR A 151 2.15 7.42 -13.67
CA THR A 151 3.33 6.54 -13.76
C THR A 151 4.10 6.56 -12.45
N ASP A 152 4.21 5.40 -11.82
CA ASP A 152 5.09 5.18 -10.68
C ASP A 152 6.46 4.73 -11.18
N LYS A 153 7.47 5.60 -11.06
CA LYS A 153 8.82 5.31 -11.53
C LYS A 153 9.54 4.31 -10.65
N LEU A 154 9.27 4.34 -9.34
CA LEU A 154 9.91 3.44 -8.38
C LEU A 154 9.46 2.00 -8.65
N LEU A 155 8.16 1.80 -8.83
CA LEU A 155 7.59 0.48 -9.07
C LEU A 155 7.65 0.12 -10.56
N GLY A 156 7.81 1.09 -11.46
CA GLY A 156 7.73 0.87 -12.91
C GLY A 156 6.35 0.33 -13.30
N LEU A 157 5.30 0.99 -12.78
CA LEU A 157 3.89 0.67 -12.95
C LEU A 157 3.13 1.91 -13.44
N ILE A 158 1.98 1.69 -14.08
CA ILE A 158 0.98 2.74 -14.27
C ILE A 158 -0.13 2.46 -13.26
N THR A 159 -0.38 3.43 -12.40
CA THR A 159 -1.48 3.42 -11.43
C THR A 159 -2.61 4.28 -11.97
N VAL A 160 -3.88 3.92 -11.75
CA VAL A 160 -5.01 4.86 -11.91
C VAL A 160 -5.31 5.45 -10.49
N TRP A 161 -6.19 6.43 -10.21
CA TRP A 161 -6.60 7.12 -8.91
C TRP A 161 -8.13 7.06 -8.57
N LEU A 162 -8.71 6.53 -7.48
CA LEU A 162 -10.10 5.92 -7.33
C LEU A 162 -10.45 6.41 -5.96
N ASN A 163 -11.26 7.44 -5.93
CA ASN A 163 -11.62 8.13 -4.72
C ASN A 163 -13.01 7.72 -4.29
N ASP A 164 -13.15 7.46 -2.99
CA ASP A 164 -14.46 7.47 -2.38
C ASP A 164 -14.89 8.94 -2.21
N PRO A 165 -16.10 9.30 -2.65
CA PRO A 165 -16.68 10.61 -2.38
C PRO A 165 -16.70 11.00 -0.88
N ASP A 166 -16.64 10.02 0.04
CA ASP A 166 -16.59 10.26 1.49
C ASP A 166 -15.20 10.69 2.04
N GLY A 167 -14.19 10.77 1.17
CA GLY A 167 -12.85 11.24 1.53
C GLY A 167 -11.93 10.17 2.13
N VAL A 168 -12.32 8.89 2.08
CA VAL A 168 -11.42 7.76 2.24
C VAL A 168 -10.90 7.33 0.86
N THR A 169 -9.61 6.98 0.72
CA THR A 169 -8.96 6.72 -0.58
C THR A 169 -7.84 5.69 -0.31
N ASN A 170 -7.45 4.66 -1.10
CA ASN A 170 -7.24 4.47 -2.56
C ASN A 170 -7.20 2.98 -3.03
N TYR A 171 -7.36 2.70 -4.34
CA TYR A 171 -7.17 1.35 -4.97
C TYR A 171 -6.58 1.31 -6.41
N TYR A 172 -5.27 1.03 -6.64
CA TYR A 172 -4.65 0.89 -8.00
C TYR A 172 -3.30 0.20 -8.12
N ALA A 173 -2.79 -0.20 -9.30
CA ALA A 173 -3.39 -0.68 -10.56
C ALA A 173 -2.37 -1.62 -11.24
N GLN A 174 -2.85 -2.29 -12.28
CA GLN A 174 -2.15 -2.84 -13.45
C GLN A 174 -0.69 -3.32 -13.28
N VAL A 175 -0.52 -4.64 -13.36
CA VAL A 175 0.73 -5.26 -13.83
C VAL A 175 0.98 -4.81 -15.27
N GLY A 176 2.19 -4.32 -15.57
CA GLY A 176 2.61 -3.83 -16.88
C GLY A 176 2.39 -4.79 -18.07
N PRO A 177 2.82 -4.42 -19.29
CA PRO A 177 2.29 -4.86 -20.60
C PRO A 177 2.31 -6.36 -20.96
N ASN A 178 2.66 -7.26 -20.03
CA ASN A 178 2.78 -8.69 -20.23
C ASN A 178 1.67 -9.53 -19.55
N SER A 179 0.58 -8.92 -19.07
CA SER A 179 -0.60 -9.73 -18.75
C SER A 179 -1.12 -10.36 -20.05
N ARG A 180 -1.31 -11.67 -20.08
CA ARG A 180 -1.77 -12.43 -21.26
C ARG A 180 -3.08 -11.87 -21.87
N THR A 181 -3.81 -11.07 -21.11
CA THR A 181 -5.00 -10.32 -21.54
C THR A 181 -4.71 -9.22 -22.56
N ALA A 182 -3.47 -8.72 -22.67
CA ALA A 182 -3.06 -7.73 -23.68
C ALA A 182 -2.62 -8.34 -25.02
N GLN A 183 -2.40 -9.65 -25.08
CA GLN A 183 -2.15 -10.37 -26.33
C GLN A 183 -3.41 -11.15 -26.69
N GLY A 184 -4.33 -10.51 -27.42
CA GLY A 184 -5.44 -11.21 -28.06
C GLY A 184 -4.92 -12.35 -28.94
N ARG A 185 -4.93 -13.58 -28.42
CA ARG A 185 -4.78 -14.88 -29.08
C ARG A 185 -5.38 -15.92 -28.11
N ASN A 186 -6.41 -16.69 -28.41
CA ASN A 186 -7.18 -16.96 -29.64
C ASN A 186 -8.67 -16.98 -29.31
#